data_AF-A0A9N7UC11-F1
#
_entry.id   AF-A0A9N7UC11-F1
#
_cell.length_a   1.000
_cell.length_b   1.000
_cell.length_c   1.000
_cell.angle_alpha   90.00
_cell.angle_beta   90.00
_cell.angle_gamma   90.00
#
_symmetry.space_group_name_H-M   'P 1'
#
loop_
_entity.id
_entity.type
_entity.pdbx_description
1 polymer ?
#
loop_
_entity_poly.entity_id
_entity_poly.type
_entity_poly.pdbx_seq_one_letter_code
_entity_poly.pdbx_strand_id
1 'polypeptide(L)'
;MCLAEFSCLDKKRVCDPWARLGFCERRKTFMKKNCPQRCDLCYEPLEAVTTPTPSPANFKIKMVPRGKVVGFRCGTKNSRSPPKVSWFKDGEQILASVPGFIVLKDRDLRIIANEFNEGVYTCRIHRRGEIVSANSWAIRLKPEQPSNS
;
A
#
# COMPACT_ATOMS: atom_id res chain seq x y z
N MET A 1 22.68 -22.83 21.15
CA MET A 1 21.67 -22.25 20.25
C MET A 1 21.87 -20.75 20.26
N CYS A 2 22.39 -20.15 19.19
CA CYS A 2 22.36 -18.70 19.01
C CYS A 2 21.57 -18.36 17.76
N LEU A 3 20.65 -17.43 17.96
CA LEU A 3 19.57 -17.01 17.08
C LEU A 3 20.13 -16.54 15.73
N ALA A 4 19.47 -16.92 14.64
CA ALA A 4 19.76 -16.39 13.33
C ALA A 4 19.64 -14.85 13.37
N GLU A 5 20.75 -14.15 13.18
CA GLU A 5 20.73 -12.76 12.74
C GLU A 5 20.09 -12.74 11.34
N PHE A 6 18.76 -12.68 11.28
CA PHE A 6 18.10 -12.15 10.11
C PHE A 6 18.50 -10.69 10.05
N SER A 7 19.46 -10.37 9.18
CA SER A 7 19.99 -9.03 8.94
C SER A 7 18.86 -8.00 8.86
N CYS A 8 18.64 -7.30 9.97
CA CYS A 8 17.66 -6.24 10.05
C CYS A 8 18.26 -4.96 9.49
N LEU A 9 18.34 -4.90 8.17
CA LEU A 9 18.92 -3.78 7.45
C LEU A 9 17.85 -3.12 6.58
N ASP A 10 18.00 -1.81 6.39
CA ASP A 10 17.24 -1.05 5.41
C ASP A 10 17.48 -1.63 4.00
N LYS A 11 16.40 -2.06 3.34
CA LYS A 11 16.44 -2.65 1.99
C LYS A 11 16.32 -1.61 0.88
N LYS A 12 15.93 -0.37 1.23
CA LYS A 12 15.73 0.72 0.27
C LYS A 12 16.67 1.87 0.62
N ARG A 13 17.35 2.43 -0.37
CA ARG A 13 18.24 3.61 -0.17
C ARG A 13 17.49 4.86 0.29
N VAL A 14 16.16 4.87 0.14
CA VAL A 14 15.27 6.00 0.43
C VAL A 14 14.56 5.87 1.79
N CYS A 15 15.07 5.05 2.71
CA CYS A 15 14.50 4.91 4.04
C CYS A 15 14.56 6.22 4.85
N ASP A 16 15.65 6.99 4.70
CA ASP A 16 15.85 8.30 5.35
C ASP A 16 14.70 9.30 5.04
N PRO A 17 14.44 9.64 3.75
CA PRO A 17 13.34 10.54 3.42
C PRO A 17 11.97 10.02 3.87
N TRP A 18 11.73 8.71 3.75
CA TRP A 18 10.45 8.10 4.14
C TRP A 18 10.16 8.24 5.63
N ALA A 19 11.16 8.02 6.48
CA ALA A 19 11.02 8.20 7.93
C ALA A 19 10.70 9.66 8.27
N ARG A 20 11.40 10.63 7.65
CA ARG A 20 11.13 12.07 7.86
C ARG A 20 9.73 12.50 7.42
N LEU A 21 9.11 11.78 6.49
CA LEU A 21 7.71 12.00 6.08
C LEU A 21 6.68 11.34 7.02
N GLY A 22 7.12 10.77 8.15
CA GLY A 22 6.28 10.16 9.18
C GLY A 22 5.78 8.76 8.79
N PHE A 23 6.52 8.03 7.95
CA PHE A 23 6.09 6.71 7.50
C PHE A 23 6.28 5.62 8.55
N CYS A 24 7.16 5.82 9.54
CA CYS A 24 7.36 4.85 10.63
C CYS A 24 6.07 4.65 11.44
N GLU A 25 5.32 5.73 11.67
CA GLU A 25 4.06 5.74 12.41
C GLU A 25 2.88 5.48 11.48
N ARG A 26 2.83 6.18 10.34
CA ARG A 26 1.66 6.14 9.43
C ARG A 26 1.61 4.90 8.56
N ARG A 27 2.75 4.22 8.34
CA ARG A 27 2.86 3.00 7.53
C ARG A 27 3.92 2.03 8.07
N LYS A 28 3.71 1.64 9.32
CA LYS A 28 4.62 0.81 10.11
C LYS A 28 4.98 -0.51 9.43
N THR A 29 4.00 -1.25 8.90
CA THR A 29 4.26 -2.54 8.24
C THR A 29 4.99 -2.40 6.92
N PHE A 30 4.76 -1.31 6.16
CA PHE A 30 5.53 -1.00 4.97
C PHE A 30 7.00 -0.74 5.33
N MET A 31 7.25 0.07 6.36
CA MET A 31 8.59 0.36 6.84
C MET A 31 9.25 -0.88 7.45
N LYS A 32 8.53 -1.74 8.17
CA LYS A 32 9.08 -3.02 8.68
C LYS A 32 9.62 -3.93 7.57
N LYS A 33 8.97 -3.94 6.41
CA LYS A 33 9.40 -4.78 5.28
C LYS A 33 10.59 -4.21 4.51
N ASN A 34 10.66 -2.88 4.39
CA ASN A 34 11.58 -2.18 3.49
C ASN A 34 12.71 -1.43 4.20
N CYS A 35 12.43 -0.91 5.39
CA CYS A 35 13.25 0.01 6.17
C CYS A 35 13.15 -0.27 7.67
N PRO A 36 13.31 -1.54 8.12
CA PRO A 36 13.04 -1.90 9.51
C PRO A 36 14.05 -1.26 10.46
N GLN A 37 15.29 -1.04 10.02
CA GLN A 37 16.32 -0.42 10.83
C GLN A 37 16.03 1.06 11.04
N ARG A 38 15.63 1.78 9.98
CA ARG A 38 15.35 3.22 10.07
C ARG A 38 14.24 3.59 11.05
N CYS A 39 13.26 2.71 11.21
CA CYS A 39 12.09 2.93 12.05
C CYS A 39 12.15 2.15 13.37
N ASP A 40 13.29 1.57 13.72
CA ASP A 40 13.48 0.76 14.94
C ASP A 40 12.48 -0.41 15.07
N LEU A 41 12.11 -1.03 13.94
CA LEU A 41 11.12 -2.11 13.84
C LEU A 41 11.75 -3.52 13.86
N CYS A 42 13.06 -3.61 14.11
CA CYS A 42 13.81 -4.87 14.11
C CYS A 42 13.41 -5.84 15.23
N TYR A 43 12.89 -5.32 16.35
CA TYR A 43 12.64 -6.09 17.58
C TYR A 43 11.18 -6.11 18.00
N GLU A 44 10.29 -5.71 17.10
CA GLU A 44 8.87 -5.63 17.41
C GLU A 44 8.31 -7.03 17.69
N PRO A 45 7.71 -7.28 18.88
CA PRO A 45 7.11 -8.56 19.23
C PRO A 45 6.14 -9.00 18.14
N LEU A 46 6.09 -10.31 17.86
CA LEU A 46 5.14 -10.92 16.94
C LEU A 46 3.72 -10.72 17.52
N GLU A 47 3.15 -9.53 17.35
CA GLU A 47 1.73 -9.36 17.60
C GLU A 47 0.97 -10.27 16.65
N ALA A 48 0.06 -11.02 17.27
CA ALA A 48 -0.54 -12.24 16.78
C ALA A 48 -0.85 -12.16 15.28
N VAL A 49 -0.33 -13.14 14.56
CA VAL A 49 -0.73 -13.46 13.19
C VAL A 49 -2.24 -13.71 13.22
N THR A 50 -3.03 -12.66 13.02
CA THR A 50 -4.44 -12.82 12.73
C THR A 50 -4.52 -13.55 11.39
N THR A 51 -5.21 -14.67 11.45
CA THR A 51 -5.65 -15.58 10.38
C THR A 51 -5.66 -14.92 8.99
N PRO A 52 -5.12 -15.57 7.94
CA PRO A 52 -5.13 -15.03 6.59
C PRO A 52 -6.56 -14.65 6.22
N THR A 53 -6.78 -13.34 6.06
CA THR A 53 -8.05 -12.80 5.58
C THR A 53 -8.33 -13.45 4.22
N PRO A 54 -9.55 -13.95 3.96
CA PRO A 54 -9.91 -14.53 2.67
C PRO A 54 -9.51 -13.58 1.54
N SER A 55 -8.85 -14.13 0.53
CA SER A 55 -8.39 -13.36 -0.62
C SER A 55 -9.56 -12.58 -1.22
N PRO A 56 -9.41 -11.29 -1.50
CA PRO A 56 -10.50 -10.47 -2.00
C PRO A 56 -10.96 -11.01 -3.36
N ALA A 57 -12.27 -11.26 -3.51
CA ALA A 57 -12.90 -11.88 -4.67
C ALA A 57 -12.72 -11.14 -6.01
N ASN A 58 -12.05 -9.98 -6.02
CA ASN A 58 -11.73 -9.19 -7.21
C ASN A 58 -10.31 -8.63 -7.12
N PHE A 59 -9.31 -9.45 -7.48
CA PHE A 59 -7.89 -9.10 -7.45
C PHE A 59 -7.33 -8.92 -8.87
N LYS A 60 -6.68 -7.77 -9.15
CA LYS A 60 -6.11 -7.46 -10.47
C LYS A 60 -4.65 -7.02 -10.36
N ILE A 61 -3.75 -7.60 -11.16
CA ILE A 61 -2.35 -7.16 -11.26
C ILE A 61 -2.24 -6.12 -12.38
N LYS A 62 -1.56 -5.01 -12.14
CA LYS A 62 -1.31 -3.97 -13.13
C LYS A 62 0.19 -3.62 -13.16
N MET A 63 0.82 -3.93 -14.29
CA MET A 63 2.19 -3.52 -14.60
C MET A 63 2.18 -2.09 -15.17
N VAL A 64 2.86 -1.15 -14.51
CA VAL A 64 2.79 0.27 -14.83
C VAL A 64 4.19 0.84 -15.07
N PRO A 65 4.44 1.60 -16.15
CA PRO A 65 5.70 2.32 -16.31
C PRO A 65 5.92 3.33 -15.18
N ARG A 66 7.19 3.50 -14.78
CA ARG A 66 7.63 4.50 -13.81
C ARG A 66 7.12 5.90 -14.19
N GLY A 67 6.72 6.68 -13.17
CA GLY A 67 6.23 8.05 -13.31
C GLY A 67 4.79 8.19 -13.78
N LYS A 68 4.12 7.12 -14.25
CA LYS A 68 2.73 7.22 -14.72
C LYS A 68 1.73 7.30 -13.57
N VAL A 69 0.73 8.18 -13.72
CA VAL A 69 -0.37 8.29 -12.74
C VAL A 69 -1.38 7.17 -12.95
N VAL A 70 -1.75 6.50 -11.86
CA VAL A 70 -2.82 5.49 -11.84
C VAL A 70 -3.96 6.01 -10.99
N GLY A 71 -5.15 6.10 -11.59
CA GLY A 71 -6.39 6.37 -10.88
C GLY A 71 -7.19 5.11 -10.64
N PHE A 72 -7.73 4.97 -9.44
CA PHE A 72 -8.68 3.94 -9.06
C PHE A 72 -9.96 4.59 -8.60
N ARG A 73 -11.08 4.03 -9.04
CA ARG A 73 -12.41 4.43 -8.60
C ARG A 73 -13.02 3.31 -7.81
N CYS A 74 -13.56 3.64 -6.64
CA CYS A 74 -14.25 2.67 -5.81
C CYS A 74 -15.78 2.78 -5.91
N GLY A 75 -16.43 1.65 -6.18
CA GLY A 75 -17.87 1.58 -6.39
C GLY A 75 -18.31 2.03 -7.78
N THR A 76 -19.62 2.11 -7.99
CA THR A 76 -20.23 2.43 -9.28
C THR A 76 -20.54 3.92 -9.42
N LYS A 77 -20.57 4.41 -10.67
CA LYS A 77 -20.85 5.82 -11.00
C LYS A 77 -22.31 6.22 -10.75
N ASN A 78 -23.26 5.30 -10.89
CA ASN A 78 -24.70 5.61 -10.94
C ASN A 78 -25.46 5.34 -9.64
N SER A 79 -24.80 5.48 -8.48
CA SER A 79 -25.49 5.30 -7.21
C SER A 79 -26.15 6.60 -6.77
N ARG A 80 -27.46 6.55 -6.47
CA ARG A 80 -28.28 7.66 -5.99
C ARG A 80 -27.71 8.34 -4.73
N SER A 81 -26.92 7.60 -3.95
CA SER A 81 -26.13 8.11 -2.83
C SER A 81 -24.74 7.44 -2.85
N PRO A 82 -23.64 8.20 -2.95
CA PRO A 82 -22.29 7.64 -2.88
C PRO A 82 -22.09 6.77 -1.63
N PRO A 83 -21.74 5.47 -1.74
CA PRO A 83 -21.39 4.67 -0.58
C PRO A 83 -20.15 5.20 0.13
N LYS A 84 -20.08 4.96 1.44
CA LYS A 84 -18.86 5.15 2.23
C LYS A 84 -17.81 4.14 1.78
N VAL A 85 -16.59 4.59 1.54
CA VAL A 85 -15.49 3.71 1.12
C VAL A 85 -14.28 3.90 2.02
N SER A 86 -13.43 2.88 2.09
CA SER A 86 -12.13 2.93 2.75
C SER A 86 -11.07 2.32 1.85
N TRP A 87 -9.93 2.98 1.74
CA TRP A 87 -8.79 2.52 0.98
C TRP A 87 -7.71 1.94 1.88
N PHE A 88 -7.07 0.89 1.42
CA PHE A 88 -5.95 0.24 2.07
C PHE A 88 -4.80 0.07 1.08
N LYS A 89 -3.56 0.18 1.55
CA LYS A 89 -2.35 -0.24 0.84
C LYS A 89 -1.65 -1.29 1.67
N ASP A 90 -1.38 -2.45 1.08
CA ASP A 90 -0.68 -3.58 1.71
C ASP A 90 -1.29 -4.02 3.06
N GLY A 91 -2.61 -3.82 3.22
CA GLY A 91 -3.36 -4.14 4.44
C GLY A 91 -3.51 -2.97 5.42
N GLU A 92 -2.78 -1.86 5.24
CA GLU A 92 -2.87 -0.68 6.09
C GLU A 92 -3.86 0.35 5.55
N GLN A 93 -4.67 0.92 6.43
CA GLN A 93 -5.68 1.90 6.03
C GLN A 93 -5.02 3.23 5.65
N ILE A 94 -5.37 3.75 4.47
CA ILE A 94 -4.96 5.08 4.02
C ILE A 94 -5.99 6.07 4.54
N LEU A 95 -5.68 6.71 5.65
CA LEU A 95 -6.57 7.68 6.31
C LEU A 95 -6.52 9.07 5.66
N ALA A 96 -5.39 9.43 5.03
CA ALA A 96 -5.18 10.74 4.42
C ALA A 96 -4.27 10.66 3.18
N SER A 97 -4.32 11.71 2.36
CA SER A 97 -3.39 11.88 1.24
C SER A 97 -1.94 12.00 1.72
N VAL A 98 -1.02 11.47 0.93
CA VAL A 98 0.42 11.57 1.15
C VAL A 98 0.98 12.47 0.05
N PRO A 99 1.44 13.70 0.38
CA PRO A 99 1.90 14.68 -0.61
C PRO A 99 2.89 14.08 -1.61
N GLY A 100 2.62 14.24 -2.91
CA GLY A 100 3.48 13.73 -3.99
C GLY A 100 3.37 12.24 -4.30
N PHE A 101 2.68 11.44 -3.46
CA PHE A 101 2.64 9.98 -3.63
C PHE A 101 1.24 9.42 -3.77
N ILE A 102 0.32 9.76 -2.87
CA ILE A 102 -1.04 9.22 -2.81
C ILE A 102 -2.02 10.37 -2.64
N VAL A 103 -3.01 10.45 -3.51
CA VAL A 103 -4.07 11.44 -3.44
C VAL A 103 -5.40 10.73 -3.26
N LEU A 104 -6.02 10.94 -2.10
CA LEU A 104 -7.41 10.60 -1.85
C LEU A 104 -8.28 11.81 -2.23
N LYS A 105 -9.24 11.61 -3.12
CA LYS A 105 -10.26 12.60 -3.45
C LYS A 105 -11.60 11.92 -3.62
N ASP A 106 -12.57 12.30 -2.79
CA ASP A 106 -13.89 11.69 -2.73
C ASP A 106 -13.81 10.17 -2.45
N ARG A 107 -14.03 9.34 -3.49
CA ARG A 107 -13.92 7.88 -3.45
C ARG A 107 -12.78 7.35 -4.32
N ASP A 108 -12.09 8.26 -5.01
CA ASP A 108 -11.05 7.95 -5.96
C ASP A 108 -9.68 8.04 -5.27
N LEU A 109 -8.82 7.07 -5.60
CA LEU A 109 -7.43 7.03 -5.17
C LEU A 109 -6.54 7.23 -6.40
N ARG A 110 -5.59 8.17 -6.32
CA ARG A 110 -4.61 8.41 -7.37
C ARG A 110 -3.20 8.23 -6.82
N ILE A 111 -2.37 7.51 -7.55
CA ILE A 111 -0.95 7.30 -7.22
C ILE A 111 -0.07 7.61 -8.42
N ILE A 112 1.19 7.94 -8.17
CA ILE A 112 2.24 7.96 -9.19
C ILE A 112 2.98 6.63 -9.12
N ALA A 113 3.13 5.91 -10.23
CA ALA A 113 3.85 4.66 -10.27
C ALA A 113 5.34 4.88 -10.00
N ASN A 114 5.81 4.42 -8.86
CA ASN A 114 7.20 4.40 -8.43
C ASN A 114 7.36 3.26 -7.41
N GLU A 115 8.60 2.98 -6.98
CA GLU A 115 8.91 1.91 -6.03
C GLU A 115 8.15 2.06 -4.72
N PHE A 116 7.86 3.31 -4.36
CA PHE A 116 7.16 3.65 -3.14
C PHE A 116 5.66 3.26 -3.20
N ASN A 117 5.04 3.45 -4.35
CA ASN A 117 3.64 3.20 -4.60
C ASN A 117 3.36 1.80 -5.18
N GLU A 118 4.38 0.95 -5.41
CA GLU A 118 4.15 -0.48 -5.61
C GLU A 118 3.50 -1.12 -4.37
N GLY A 119 2.62 -2.09 -4.59
CA GLY A 119 1.87 -2.73 -3.52
C GLY A 119 0.44 -3.08 -3.91
N VAL A 120 -0.30 -3.64 -2.97
CA VAL A 120 -1.70 -4.04 -3.14
C VAL A 120 -2.62 -2.95 -2.58
N TYR A 121 -3.40 -2.33 -3.45
CA TYR A 121 -4.41 -1.36 -3.08
C TYR A 121 -5.77 -2.03 -3.01
N THR A 122 -6.44 -1.93 -1.86
CA THR A 122 -7.77 -2.49 -1.67
C THR A 122 -8.76 -1.39 -1.36
N CYS A 123 -9.85 -1.31 -2.14
CA CYS A 123 -11.00 -0.54 -1.72
C CYS A 123 -12.05 -1.46 -1.08
N ARG A 124 -12.60 -1.04 0.06
CA ARG A 124 -13.77 -1.65 0.70
C ARG A 124 -14.95 -0.67 0.68
N ILE A 125 -16.11 -1.16 0.26
CA ILE A 125 -17.38 -0.44 0.23
C ILE A 125 -18.15 -0.78 1.50
N HIS A 126 -18.60 0.24 2.22
CA HIS A 126 -19.35 0.12 3.45
C HIS A 126 -20.81 0.49 3.25
N ARG A 127 -21.73 -0.35 3.72
CA ARG A 127 -23.17 -0.08 3.75
C ARG A 127 -23.71 -0.48 5.10
N ARG A 128 -24.35 0.46 5.82
CA ARG A 128 -24.86 0.25 7.19
C ARG A 128 -23.80 -0.29 8.18
N GLY A 129 -22.54 0.09 7.99
CA GLY A 129 -21.42 -0.35 8.84
C GLY A 129 -20.75 -1.65 8.41
N GLU A 130 -21.34 -2.40 7.48
CA GLU A 130 -20.77 -3.65 6.98
C GLU A 130 -20.02 -3.48 5.65
N ILE A 131 -19.00 -4.32 5.44
CA ILE A 131 -18.26 -4.38 4.18
C ILE A 131 -19.05 -5.21 3.18
N VAL A 132 -19.64 -4.55 2.18
CA VAL A 132 -20.48 -5.21 1.16
C VAL A 132 -19.72 -5.56 -0.12
N SER A 133 -18.54 -4.98 -0.33
CA SER A 133 -17.70 -5.27 -1.49
C SER A 133 -16.25 -4.87 -1.22
N ALA A 134 -15.31 -5.65 -1.77
CA ALA A 134 -13.90 -5.32 -1.76
C ALA A 134 -13.26 -5.61 -3.14
N ASN A 135 -12.51 -4.65 -3.65
CA ASN A 135 -11.75 -4.79 -4.90
C ASN A 135 -10.29 -4.46 -4.64
N SER A 136 -9.37 -5.26 -5.20
CA SER A 136 -7.95 -5.13 -4.97
C SER A 136 -7.14 -5.05 -6.26
N TRP A 137 -6.10 -4.23 -6.25
CA TRP A 137 -5.17 -4.03 -7.36
C TRP A 137 -3.73 -4.11 -6.88
N ALA A 138 -2.97 -5.08 -7.39
CA ALA A 138 -1.54 -5.16 -7.20
C ALA A 138 -0.82 -4.31 -8.26
N ILE A 139 -0.21 -3.21 -7.83
CA ILE A 139 0.57 -2.32 -8.68
C ILE A 139 2.03 -2.73 -8.62
N ARG A 140 2.59 -2.97 -9.80
CA ARG A 140 3.98 -3.33 -10.01
C ARG A 140 4.58 -2.47 -11.10
N LEU A 141 5.84 -2.11 -10.96
CA LEU A 141 6.54 -1.40 -12.02
C LEU A 141 6.84 -2.34 -13.19
N LYS A 142 6.71 -1.83 -14.41
CA LYS A 142 7.26 -2.53 -15.58
C LYS A 142 8.79 -2.57 -15.44
N PRO A 143 9.43 -3.72 -15.74
CA PRO A 143 10.88 -3.79 -15.85
C PRO A 143 11.37 -2.75 -16.86
N GLU A 144 12.48 -2.10 -16.54
CA GLU A 144 13.16 -1.21 -17.49
C GLU A 144 13.72 -2.11 -18.60
N GLN A 145 13.29 -1.90 -19.85
CA GLN A 145 13.94 -2.59 -20.97
C GLN A 145 15.39 -2.08 -21.02
N PRO A 146 16.39 -2.97 -21.14
CA PRO A 146 17.75 -2.52 -21.39
C PRO A 146 17.70 -1.69 -22.67
N SER A 147 18.19 -0.44 -22.58
CA SER A 147 18.44 0.37 -23.76
C SER A 147 19.39 -0.43 -24.64
N ASN A 148 18.91 -0.88 -25.81
CA ASN A 148 19.79 -1.36 -26.86
C ASN A 148 20.64 -0.15 -27.29
N SER A 149 21.85 -0.09 -26.75
CA SER A 149 22.94 0.76 -27.23
C SER A 149 23.72 0.00 -28.28
#